data_AF-A0A3D6ERT1-F1
#
_entry.id   AF-A0A3D6ERT1-F1
#
_cell.length_a   1.000
_cell.length_b   1.000
_cell.length_c   1.000
_cell.angle_alpha   90.00
_cell.angle_beta   90.00
_cell.angle_gamma   90.00
#
_symmetry.space_group_name_H-M   'P 1'
#
loop_
_entity.id
_entity.type
_entity.pdbx_description
1 polymer ?
#
loop_
_entity_poly.entity_id
_entity_poly.type
_entity_poly.pdbx_seq_one_letter_code
_entity_poly.pdbx_strand_id
1 'polypeptide(L)'
;MNIVEKEATRFFDDFFRGGKVNNLENLKSKLTTKLYDFNRDRDKLDFLKILRDNTSVALEEHKKICKGGGCRFDDERSTGLFAIDQEIDDINKYYTYEADDMDKFSAVEASDLHSKLNEIEEQLYKHGLGQEIIFNEIDSLKNHFNLGKKTWFQLLKGKVIDLTLEKTLDETIVKEIYPKLSEGFTDIVRQLK
;
A
#
# COMPACT_ATOMS: atom_id res chain seq x y z
N MET A 1 2.46 15.51 11.23
CA MET A 1 3.15 14.23 11.48
C MET A 1 2.41 13.40 12.50
N ASN A 2 2.10 12.15 12.15
CA ASN A 2 1.58 11.14 13.08
C ASN A 2 2.69 10.68 14.06
N ILE A 3 2.35 9.83 15.04
CA ILE A 3 3.31 9.38 16.07
C ILE A 3 4.43 8.55 15.45
N VAL A 4 4.11 7.66 14.51
CA VAL A 4 5.09 6.81 13.82
C VAL A 4 6.14 7.64 13.06
N GLU A 5 5.69 8.67 12.33
CA GLU A 5 6.56 9.61 11.61
C GLU A 5 7.49 10.38 12.55
N LYS A 6 6.97 10.82 13.72
CA LYS A 6 7.80 11.49 14.74
C LYS A 6 8.88 10.57 15.28
N GLU A 7 8.52 9.34 15.59
CA GLU A 7 9.47 8.34 16.11
C GLU A 7 10.51 7.94 15.06
N ALA A 8 10.12 7.77 13.79
CA ALA A 8 11.05 7.49 12.70
C ALA A 8 12.06 8.62 12.48
N THR A 9 11.60 9.87 12.52
CA THR A 9 12.47 11.04 12.37
C THR A 9 13.47 11.15 13.52
N ARG A 10 13.02 10.96 14.77
CA ARG A 10 13.91 10.96 15.94
C ARG A 10 14.93 9.83 15.88
N PHE A 11 14.47 8.63 15.54
CA PHE A 11 15.32 7.45 15.50
C PHE A 11 16.36 7.54 14.38
N PHE A 12 16.05 8.16 13.24
CA PHE A 12 16.99 8.32 12.14
C PHE A 12 18.32 8.97 12.56
N ASP A 13 18.26 10.00 13.40
CA ASP A 13 19.45 10.67 13.92
C ASP A 13 20.29 9.73 14.80
N ASP A 14 19.65 8.92 15.62
CA ASP A 14 20.30 7.99 16.55
C ASP A 14 20.72 6.66 15.89
N PHE A 15 20.11 6.30 14.76
CA PHE A 15 20.29 4.99 14.15
C PHE A 15 21.75 4.75 13.75
N PHE A 16 22.38 5.78 13.20
CA PHE A 16 23.78 5.78 12.78
C PHE A 16 24.72 6.45 13.79
N ARG A 17 24.20 6.97 14.89
CA ARG A 17 24.96 7.58 15.98
C ARG A 17 25.01 6.64 17.19
N GLY A 18 25.97 6.85 18.07
CA GLY A 18 26.24 5.97 19.21
C GLY A 18 27.50 5.15 18.95
N GLY A 19 28.47 5.25 19.85
CA GLY A 19 29.89 4.90 19.64
C GLY A 19 30.25 3.45 19.32
N LYS A 20 29.32 2.63 18.84
CA LYS A 20 29.57 1.33 18.21
C LYS A 20 29.73 1.49 16.69
N VAL A 21 30.45 0.56 16.07
CA VAL A 21 30.62 0.53 14.61
C VAL A 21 29.29 0.19 13.94
N ASN A 22 28.93 0.95 12.90
CA ASN A 22 27.74 0.74 12.07
C ASN A 22 27.90 -0.49 11.14
N ASN A 23 28.02 -1.67 11.74
CA ASN A 23 27.99 -2.95 11.03
C ASN A 23 26.57 -3.53 11.04
N LEU A 24 26.34 -4.56 10.22
CA LEU A 24 25.03 -5.18 10.05
C LEU A 24 24.41 -5.65 11.38
N GLU A 25 25.19 -6.35 12.21
CA GLU A 25 24.73 -6.88 13.50
C GLU A 25 24.22 -5.76 14.44
N ASN A 26 25.00 -4.70 14.60
CA ASN A 26 24.64 -3.58 15.47
C ASN A 26 23.42 -2.82 14.95
N LEU A 27 23.33 -2.61 13.64
CA LEU A 27 22.19 -1.92 13.02
C LEU A 27 20.91 -2.76 13.12
N LYS A 28 20.97 -4.07 12.86
CA LYS A 28 19.84 -4.98 13.07
C LYS A 28 19.40 -4.96 14.54
N SER A 29 20.32 -5.11 15.48
CA SER A 29 19.98 -5.08 16.92
C SER A 29 19.27 -3.79 17.34
N LYS A 30 19.69 -2.63 16.83
CA LYS A 30 19.02 -1.35 17.08
C LYS A 30 17.61 -1.31 16.48
N LEU A 31 17.46 -1.74 15.22
CA LEU A 31 16.15 -1.80 14.56
C LEU A 31 15.20 -2.71 15.31
N THR A 32 15.59 -3.97 15.55
CA THR A 32 14.76 -4.94 16.25
C THR A 32 14.32 -4.41 17.62
N THR A 33 15.24 -3.78 18.37
CA THR A 33 14.93 -3.16 19.66
C THR A 33 13.87 -2.07 19.52
N LYS A 34 14.02 -1.18 18.54
CA LYS A 34 13.06 -0.09 18.31
C LYS A 34 11.71 -0.61 17.81
N LEU A 35 11.69 -1.67 17.02
CA LEU A 35 10.46 -2.25 16.48
C LEU A 35 9.57 -2.88 17.57
N TYR A 36 10.13 -3.26 18.72
CA TYR A 36 9.32 -3.70 19.87
C TYR A 36 8.45 -2.60 20.49
N ASP A 37 8.73 -1.32 20.22
CA ASP A 37 7.87 -0.21 20.65
C ASP A 37 6.51 -0.20 19.92
N PHE A 38 6.41 -0.90 18.78
CA PHE A 38 5.22 -0.93 17.94
C PHE A 38 4.53 -2.30 18.00
N ASN A 39 3.28 -2.32 18.43
CA ASN A 39 2.50 -3.57 18.51
C ASN A 39 1.98 -4.04 17.14
N ARG A 40 1.62 -3.11 16.25
CA ARG A 40 1.02 -3.43 14.95
C ARG A 40 2.09 -3.48 13.88
N ASP A 41 2.06 -4.53 13.04
CA ASP A 41 3.00 -4.67 11.92
C ASP A 41 2.87 -3.54 10.90
N ARG A 42 1.67 -2.97 10.73
CA ARG A 42 1.47 -1.75 9.94
C ARG A 42 2.31 -0.58 10.45
N ASP A 43 2.32 -0.34 11.76
CA ASP A 43 3.09 0.77 12.35
C ASP A 43 4.60 0.53 12.21
N LYS A 44 5.04 -0.74 12.36
CA LYS A 44 6.44 -1.14 12.10
C LYS A 44 6.83 -0.88 10.64
N LEU A 45 5.98 -1.28 9.69
CA LEU A 45 6.23 -1.07 8.26
C LEU A 45 6.26 0.41 7.90
N ASP A 46 5.33 1.21 8.41
CA ASP A 46 5.30 2.65 8.18
C ASP A 46 6.57 3.32 8.76
N PHE A 47 6.98 2.94 9.98
CA PHE A 47 8.23 3.37 10.60
C PHE A 47 9.45 3.05 9.73
N LEU A 48 9.58 1.80 9.29
CA LEU A 48 10.73 1.33 8.50
C LEU A 48 10.80 2.01 7.14
N LYS A 49 9.66 2.22 6.45
CA LYS A 49 9.61 2.92 5.16
C LYS A 49 10.09 4.36 5.29
N ILE A 50 9.64 5.09 6.31
CA ILE A 50 10.09 6.47 6.56
C ILE A 50 11.59 6.50 6.88
N LEU A 51 12.07 5.58 7.73
CA LEU A 51 13.48 5.48 8.06
C LEU A 51 14.35 5.17 6.83
N ARG A 52 13.88 4.26 5.98
CA ARG A 52 14.50 3.90 4.70
C ARG A 52 14.60 5.09 3.76
N ASP A 53 13.51 5.84 3.60
CA ASP A 53 13.45 7.00 2.73
C ASP A 53 14.39 8.10 3.22
N ASN A 54 14.38 8.44 4.51
CA ASN A 54 15.30 9.40 5.10
C ASN A 54 16.77 8.98 4.91
N THR A 55 17.06 7.68 5.08
CA THR A 55 18.41 7.12 4.88
C THR A 55 18.84 7.19 3.42
N SER A 56 17.94 6.90 2.49
CA SER A 56 18.19 6.96 1.05
C SER A 56 18.42 8.40 0.60
N VAL A 57 17.57 9.34 1.04
CA VAL A 57 17.73 10.77 0.74
C VAL A 57 19.07 11.28 1.26
N ALA A 58 19.45 10.97 2.50
CA ALA A 58 20.72 11.38 3.07
C ALA A 58 21.92 10.79 2.31
N LEU A 59 21.84 9.55 1.84
CA LEU A 59 22.85 8.92 0.99
C LEU A 59 22.99 9.66 -0.34
N GLU A 60 21.88 9.93 -1.03
CA GLU A 60 21.90 10.62 -2.32
C GLU A 60 22.35 12.09 -2.20
N GLU A 61 22.00 12.77 -1.11
CA GLU A 61 22.50 14.12 -0.82
C GLU A 61 23.99 14.13 -0.54
N HIS A 62 24.50 13.16 0.23
CA HIS A 62 25.92 13.04 0.51
C HIS A 62 26.74 12.78 -0.76
N LYS A 63 26.29 11.87 -1.63
CA LYS A 63 26.96 11.55 -2.90
C LYS A 63 27.20 12.78 -3.79
N LYS A 64 26.29 13.76 -3.75
CA LYS A 64 26.42 15.01 -4.53
C LYS A 64 27.59 15.89 -4.08
N ILE A 65 27.97 15.80 -2.80
CA ILE A 65 28.98 16.66 -2.19
C ILE A 65 30.26 15.92 -1.80
N CYS A 66 30.26 14.59 -1.84
CA CYS A 66 31.40 13.76 -1.49
C CYS A 66 32.54 13.95 -2.50
N LYS A 67 33.72 14.38 -2.01
CA LYS A 67 34.89 14.68 -2.85
C LYS A 67 35.92 13.54 -2.93
N GLY A 68 35.59 12.35 -2.41
CA GLY A 68 36.44 11.16 -2.43
C GLY A 68 37.60 11.19 -1.43
N GLY A 69 37.86 10.03 -0.80
CA GLY A 69 38.97 9.78 0.14
C GLY A 69 38.50 9.54 1.59
N GLY A 70 38.43 8.28 2.02
CA GLY A 70 38.21 7.90 3.42
C GLY A 70 36.78 8.11 3.98
N CYS A 71 35.81 8.45 3.13
CA CYS A 71 34.42 8.60 3.56
C CYS A 71 33.76 7.23 3.79
N ARG A 72 33.32 6.97 5.03
CA ARG A 72 32.58 5.74 5.39
C ARG A 72 31.06 5.91 5.32
N PHE A 73 30.58 7.11 5.00
CA PHE A 73 29.16 7.44 5.03
C PHE A 73 28.35 6.54 4.10
N ASP A 74 28.83 6.32 2.88
CA ASP A 74 28.14 5.50 1.88
C ASP A 74 28.04 4.04 2.32
N ASP A 75 29.13 3.46 2.85
CA ASP A 75 29.15 2.08 3.34
C ASP A 75 28.20 1.91 4.54
N GLU A 76 28.23 2.85 5.49
CA GLU A 76 27.38 2.81 6.68
C GLU A 76 25.89 2.95 6.33
N ARG A 77 25.56 3.88 5.42
CA ARG A 77 24.18 4.07 4.94
C ARG A 77 23.71 2.87 4.11
N SER A 78 24.55 2.31 3.26
CA SER A 78 24.22 1.11 2.47
C SER A 78 23.97 -0.10 3.36
N THR A 79 24.79 -0.28 4.40
CA THR A 79 24.59 -1.33 5.42
C THR A 79 23.28 -1.12 6.19
N GLY A 80 22.97 0.13 6.55
CA GLY A 80 21.70 0.48 7.20
C GLY A 80 20.48 0.23 6.32
N LEU A 81 20.53 0.62 5.05
CA LEU A 81 19.46 0.34 4.08
C LEU A 81 19.22 -1.16 3.94
N PHE A 82 20.29 -1.94 3.79
CA PHE A 82 20.19 -3.39 3.73
C PHE A 82 19.54 -3.98 5.00
N ALA A 83 19.91 -3.49 6.19
CA ALA A 83 19.31 -3.93 7.44
C ALA A 83 17.80 -3.59 7.51
N ILE A 84 17.42 -2.38 7.08
CA ILE A 84 16.03 -1.94 7.04
C ILE A 84 15.21 -2.79 6.05
N ASP A 85 15.74 -3.01 4.84
CA ASP A 85 15.08 -3.80 3.80
C ASP A 85 14.82 -5.24 4.27
N GLN A 86 15.76 -5.87 4.97
CA GLN A 86 15.54 -7.19 5.56
C GLN A 86 14.38 -7.23 6.56
N GLU A 87 14.28 -6.25 7.45
CA GLU A 87 13.17 -6.20 8.43
C GLU A 87 11.82 -5.94 7.74
N ILE A 88 11.80 -5.09 6.69
CA ILE A 88 10.61 -4.89 5.86
C ILE A 88 10.18 -6.20 5.20
N ASP A 89 11.12 -6.91 4.57
CA ASP A 89 10.85 -8.19 3.91
C ASP A 89 10.36 -9.25 4.90
N ASP A 90 10.96 -9.32 6.09
CA ASP A 90 10.59 -10.28 7.13
C ASP A 90 9.17 -10.02 7.66
N ILE A 91 8.78 -8.76 7.87
CA ILE A 91 7.41 -8.42 8.27
C ILE A 91 6.44 -8.69 7.12
N ASN A 92 6.79 -8.31 5.88
CA ASN A 92 5.93 -8.49 4.71
C ASN A 92 5.64 -9.97 4.39
N LYS A 93 6.50 -10.92 4.77
CA LYS A 93 6.24 -12.36 4.60
C LYS A 93 4.94 -12.82 5.25
N TYR A 94 4.56 -12.20 6.36
CA TYR A 94 3.39 -12.59 7.16
C TYR A 94 2.35 -11.48 7.28
N TYR A 95 2.69 -10.26 6.85
CA TYR A 95 1.78 -9.13 6.88
C TYR A 95 0.65 -9.30 5.86
N THR A 96 -0.56 -9.50 6.34
CA THR A 96 -1.77 -9.31 5.56
C THR A 96 -2.30 -7.91 5.82
N TYR A 97 -2.46 -7.11 4.76
CA TYR A 97 -3.13 -5.82 4.90
C TYR A 97 -4.54 -6.04 5.46
N GLU A 98 -4.85 -5.32 6.52
CA GLU A 98 -6.20 -5.20 7.06
C GLU A 98 -6.63 -3.75 6.97
N ALA A 99 -7.77 -3.53 6.30
CA ALA A 99 -8.45 -2.24 6.34
C ALA A 99 -8.83 -1.86 7.78
N ASP A 100 -9.09 -0.58 8.03
CA ASP A 100 -9.66 -0.15 9.31
C ASP A 100 -11.04 -0.83 9.52
N ASP A 101 -11.44 -1.14 10.75
CA ASP A 101 -12.71 -1.83 11.02
C ASP A 101 -13.92 -1.04 10.47
N MET A 102 -13.85 0.30 10.45
CA MET A 102 -14.88 1.13 9.81
C MET A 102 -14.85 1.10 8.27
N ASP A 103 -13.72 0.72 7.69
CA ASP A 103 -13.49 0.61 6.25
C ASP A 103 -13.55 -0.86 5.77
N LYS A 104 -13.66 -1.86 6.65
CA LYS A 104 -13.86 -3.27 6.27
C LYS A 104 -15.27 -3.50 5.74
N PHE A 105 -15.39 -4.27 4.67
CA PHE A 105 -16.69 -4.83 4.29
C PHE A 105 -17.14 -5.83 5.34
N SER A 106 -18.39 -5.72 5.78
CA SER A 106 -19.08 -6.82 6.46
C SER A 106 -19.29 -7.98 5.48
N ALA A 107 -19.50 -9.18 6.01
CA ALA A 107 -19.80 -10.36 5.19
C ALA A 107 -21.05 -10.16 4.31
N VAL A 108 -22.05 -9.43 4.81
CA VAL A 108 -23.26 -9.10 4.07
C VAL A 108 -22.94 -8.14 2.92
N GLU A 109 -22.23 -7.04 3.19
CA GLU A 109 -21.85 -6.08 2.15
C GLU A 109 -20.98 -6.71 1.05
N ALA A 110 -20.03 -7.57 1.44
CA ALA A 110 -19.19 -8.29 0.49
C ALA A 110 -20.01 -9.25 -0.38
N SER A 111 -20.96 -9.98 0.22
CA SER A 111 -21.87 -10.86 -0.51
C SER A 111 -22.76 -10.08 -1.48
N ASP A 112 -23.34 -8.96 -1.04
CA ASP A 112 -24.21 -8.13 -1.87
C ASP A 112 -23.44 -7.56 -3.09
N LEU A 113 -22.20 -7.10 -2.87
CA LEU A 113 -21.34 -6.63 -3.96
C LEU A 113 -20.96 -7.75 -4.92
N HIS A 114 -20.66 -8.94 -4.38
CA HIS A 114 -20.37 -10.09 -5.22
C HIS A 114 -21.55 -10.43 -6.14
N SER A 115 -22.77 -10.43 -5.60
CA SER A 115 -23.99 -10.64 -6.39
C SER A 115 -24.20 -9.55 -7.45
N LYS A 116 -24.01 -8.27 -7.10
CA LYS A 116 -24.10 -7.16 -8.07
C LYS A 116 -23.08 -7.29 -9.20
N LEU A 117 -21.85 -7.71 -8.89
CA LEU A 117 -20.81 -7.93 -9.90
C LEU A 117 -21.20 -9.07 -10.86
N ASN A 118 -21.77 -10.16 -10.35
CA ASN A 118 -22.27 -11.26 -11.18
C ASN A 118 -23.43 -10.82 -12.09
N GLU A 119 -24.36 -10.00 -11.58
CA GLU A 119 -25.45 -9.46 -12.41
C GLU A 119 -24.93 -8.59 -13.56
N ILE A 120 -23.85 -7.83 -13.31
CA ILE A 120 -23.20 -7.01 -14.32
C ILE A 120 -22.47 -7.85 -15.35
N GLU A 121 -21.77 -8.90 -14.93
CA GLU A 121 -21.16 -9.88 -15.83
C GLU A 121 -22.21 -10.49 -16.76
N GLU A 122 -23.38 -10.88 -16.22
CA GLU A 122 -24.48 -11.39 -17.03
C GLU A 122 -25.04 -10.34 -18.01
N GLN A 123 -25.16 -9.08 -17.60
CA GLN A 123 -25.61 -8.00 -18.47
C GLN A 123 -24.62 -7.75 -19.60
N LEU A 124 -23.33 -7.64 -19.28
CA LEU A 124 -22.26 -7.47 -20.26
C LEU A 124 -22.24 -8.62 -21.27
N TYR A 125 -22.38 -9.86 -20.79
CA TYR A 125 -22.51 -11.03 -21.66
C TYR A 125 -23.72 -10.90 -22.61
N LYS A 126 -24.90 -10.53 -22.10
CA LYS A 126 -26.13 -10.35 -22.91
C LYS A 126 -26.01 -9.23 -23.93
N HIS A 127 -25.22 -8.19 -23.64
CA HIS A 127 -24.94 -7.09 -24.57
C HIS A 127 -23.84 -7.40 -25.59
N GLY A 128 -23.33 -8.63 -25.63
CA GLY A 128 -22.27 -9.04 -26.57
C GLY A 128 -20.87 -8.57 -26.17
N LEU A 129 -20.72 -8.02 -24.95
CA LEU A 129 -19.45 -7.54 -24.39
C LEU A 129 -18.80 -8.64 -23.55
N GLY A 130 -18.65 -9.82 -24.15
CA GLY A 130 -18.10 -11.01 -23.51
C GLY A 130 -16.56 -11.09 -23.56
N GLN A 131 -15.87 -9.96 -23.66
CA GLN A 131 -14.41 -9.96 -23.79
C GLN A 131 -13.79 -10.43 -22.48
N GLU A 132 -12.89 -11.41 -22.55
CA GLU A 132 -12.23 -12.03 -21.40
C GLU A 132 -11.57 -10.99 -20.47
N ILE A 133 -11.03 -9.92 -21.06
CA ILE A 133 -10.45 -8.80 -20.32
C ILE A 133 -11.45 -8.19 -19.33
N ILE A 134 -12.70 -7.95 -19.73
CA ILE A 134 -13.71 -7.33 -18.85
C ILE A 134 -14.05 -8.25 -17.69
N PHE A 135 -14.24 -9.54 -17.96
CA PHE A 135 -14.54 -10.52 -16.90
C PHE A 135 -13.38 -10.69 -15.94
N ASN A 136 -12.13 -10.72 -16.43
CA ASN A 136 -10.95 -10.78 -15.57
C ASN A 136 -10.84 -9.55 -14.66
N GLU A 137 -11.17 -8.37 -15.17
CA GLU A 137 -11.19 -7.14 -14.37
C GLU A 137 -12.28 -7.16 -13.28
N ILE A 138 -13.46 -7.71 -13.59
CA ILE A 138 -14.55 -7.86 -12.61
C ILE A 138 -14.23 -8.93 -11.57
N ASP A 139 -13.70 -10.08 -11.98
CA ASP A 139 -13.31 -11.15 -11.05
C ASP A 139 -12.15 -10.71 -10.15
N SER A 140 -11.21 -9.93 -10.69
CA SER A 140 -10.18 -9.24 -9.91
C SER A 140 -10.83 -8.43 -8.78
N LEU A 141 -11.88 -7.64 -9.04
CA LEU A 141 -12.55 -6.88 -7.98
C LEU A 141 -13.14 -7.77 -6.87
N LYS A 142 -13.72 -8.92 -7.20
CA LYS A 142 -14.29 -9.86 -6.20
C LYS A 142 -13.23 -10.36 -5.22
N ASN A 143 -11.99 -10.50 -5.68
CA ASN A 143 -10.88 -11.01 -4.87
C ASN A 143 -10.22 -9.97 -3.94
N HIS A 144 -10.63 -8.70 -4.02
CA HIS A 144 -9.93 -7.59 -3.34
C HIS A 144 -10.75 -6.87 -2.26
N PHE A 145 -11.82 -7.48 -1.73
CA PHE A 145 -12.62 -6.87 -0.65
C PHE A 145 -11.81 -6.61 0.64
N ASN A 146 -10.70 -7.33 0.84
CA ASN A 146 -9.78 -7.09 1.96
C ASN A 146 -9.07 -5.71 1.92
N LEU A 147 -9.06 -5.03 0.77
CA LEU A 147 -8.43 -3.71 0.62
C LEU A 147 -9.18 -2.58 1.37
N GLY A 148 -10.40 -2.85 1.85
CA GLY A 148 -11.28 -1.87 2.47
C GLY A 148 -12.12 -1.12 1.44
N LYS A 149 -13.28 -0.63 1.88
CA LYS A 149 -14.33 0.01 1.08
C LYS A 149 -13.74 1.12 0.22
N LYS A 150 -12.96 2.02 0.81
CA LYS A 150 -12.39 3.17 0.11
C LYS A 150 -11.41 2.76 -1.00
N THR A 151 -10.46 1.89 -0.67
CA THR A 151 -9.43 1.44 -1.63
C THR A 151 -10.05 0.61 -2.75
N TRP A 152 -10.97 -0.29 -2.39
CA TRP A 152 -11.70 -1.11 -3.35
C TRP A 152 -12.49 -0.26 -4.35
N PHE A 153 -13.16 0.81 -3.89
CA PHE A 153 -13.90 1.71 -4.78
C PHE A 153 -12.98 2.53 -5.70
N GLN A 154 -11.80 2.92 -5.22
CA GLN A 154 -10.79 3.56 -6.08
C GLN A 154 -10.29 2.60 -7.17
N LEU A 155 -10.08 1.32 -6.82
CA LEU A 155 -9.71 0.27 -7.77
C LEU A 155 -10.80 0.08 -8.83
N LEU A 156 -12.07 -0.03 -8.42
CA LEU A 156 -13.21 -0.10 -9.33
C LEU A 156 -13.22 1.09 -10.31
N LYS A 157 -13.08 2.31 -9.79
CA LYS A 157 -13.08 3.52 -10.63
C LYS A 157 -11.94 3.50 -11.65
N GLY A 158 -10.74 3.10 -11.23
CA GLY A 158 -9.58 2.95 -12.12
C GLY A 158 -9.87 1.96 -13.25
N LYS A 159 -10.27 0.74 -12.91
CA LYS A 159 -10.58 -0.31 -13.89
C LYS A 159 -11.66 0.11 -14.89
N VAL A 160 -12.73 0.76 -14.44
CA VAL A 160 -13.78 1.26 -15.34
C VAL A 160 -13.24 2.32 -16.32
N ILE A 161 -12.39 3.23 -15.84
CA ILE A 161 -11.76 4.24 -16.70
C ILE A 161 -10.84 3.58 -17.71
N ASP A 162 -10.01 2.63 -17.28
CA ASP A 162 -9.06 1.92 -18.15
C ASP A 162 -9.79 1.15 -19.26
N LEU A 163 -10.84 0.39 -18.91
CA LEU A 163 -11.67 -0.32 -19.88
C LEU A 163 -12.38 0.62 -20.87
N THR A 164 -12.71 1.85 -20.46
CA THR A 164 -13.28 2.87 -21.34
C THR A 164 -12.23 3.39 -22.32
N LEU A 165 -11.02 3.71 -21.83
CA LEU A 165 -9.92 4.23 -22.64
C LEU A 165 -9.42 3.21 -23.68
N GLU A 166 -9.42 1.93 -23.31
CA GLU A 166 -9.09 0.82 -24.20
C GLU A 166 -10.18 0.56 -25.27
N LYS A 167 -11.32 1.28 -25.21
CA LYS A 167 -12.52 1.07 -26.04
C LYS A 167 -13.12 -0.33 -25.88
N THR A 168 -12.81 -0.97 -24.77
CA THR A 168 -13.33 -2.28 -24.36
C THR A 168 -14.76 -2.14 -23.83
N LEU A 169 -15.07 -1.00 -23.17
CA LEU A 169 -16.42 -0.59 -22.78
C LEU A 169 -16.82 0.72 -23.48
N ASP A 170 -18.04 0.77 -24.01
CA ASP A 170 -18.65 1.99 -24.54
C ASP A 170 -19.04 2.94 -23.38
N GLU A 171 -18.88 4.25 -23.58
CA GLU A 171 -19.26 5.28 -22.59
C GLU A 171 -20.72 5.18 -22.12
N THR A 172 -21.62 4.71 -22.98
CA THR A 172 -23.03 4.50 -22.69
C THR A 172 -23.22 3.37 -21.68
N ILE A 173 -22.45 2.30 -21.82
CA ILE A 173 -22.48 1.13 -20.93
C ILE A 173 -21.84 1.49 -19.58
N VAL A 174 -20.75 2.26 -19.59
CA VAL A 174 -20.12 2.79 -18.37
C VAL A 174 -21.11 3.61 -17.55
N LYS A 175 -21.89 4.47 -18.20
CA LYS A 175 -22.94 5.28 -17.56
C LYS A 175 -24.09 4.45 -16.99
N GLU A 176 -24.28 3.21 -17.43
CA GLU A 176 -25.28 2.30 -16.87
C GLU A 176 -24.71 1.47 -15.71
N ILE A 177 -23.50 0.95 -15.85
CA ILE A 177 -22.88 0.01 -14.90
C ILE A 177 -22.29 0.74 -13.70
N TYR A 178 -21.58 1.86 -13.92
CA TYR A 178 -20.89 2.57 -12.84
C TYR A 178 -21.86 3.02 -11.74
N PRO A 179 -23.04 3.59 -12.06
CA PRO A 179 -24.05 3.89 -11.04
C PRO A 179 -24.46 2.65 -10.23
N LYS A 180 -24.79 1.51 -10.86
CA LYS A 180 -25.19 0.28 -10.16
C LYS A 180 -24.14 -0.22 -9.16
N LEU A 181 -22.85 -0.09 -9.51
CA LEU A 181 -21.73 -0.44 -8.62
C LEU A 181 -21.45 0.59 -7.53
N SER A 182 -21.68 1.87 -7.84
CA SER A 182 -21.48 2.98 -6.89
C SER A 182 -22.70 3.24 -6.00
N GLU A 183 -23.84 2.62 -6.31
CA GLU A 183 -25.09 2.70 -5.58
C GLU A 183 -24.95 1.97 -4.24
N GLY A 184 -25.08 2.73 -3.15
CA GLY A 184 -24.77 2.32 -1.77
C GLY A 184 -23.38 2.77 -1.29
N PHE A 185 -22.46 3.10 -2.19
CA PHE A 185 -21.11 3.56 -1.83
C PHE A 185 -21.01 5.08 -1.66
N THR A 186 -21.79 5.83 -2.45
CA THR A 186 -21.84 7.29 -2.37
C THR A 186 -22.29 7.80 -0.99
N ASP A 187 -23.13 7.01 -0.31
CA ASP A 187 -23.60 7.30 1.05
C ASP A 187 -22.56 6.94 2.12
N ILE A 188 -21.80 5.85 1.93
CA ILE A 188 -20.71 5.44 2.84
C ILE A 188 -19.56 6.46 2.83
N VAL A 189 -19.15 6.95 1.66
CA VAL A 189 -18.11 7.99 1.53
C VAL A 189 -18.54 9.32 2.16
N ARG A 190 -19.86 9.59 2.24
CA ARG A 190 -20.40 10.76 2.95
C ARG A 190 -20.42 10.56 4.47
N GLN A 191 -20.65 9.34 4.95
CA GLN A 191 -20.70 9.03 6.39
C GLN A 191 -19.32 8.90 7.04
N LEU A 192 -18.25 8.72 6.26
CA LEU A 192 -16.86 8.61 6.72
C LEU A 192 -16.08 9.95 6.67
N LYS A 193 -16.77 11.09 6.46
CA LYS A 193 -16.21 12.45 6.58
C LYS A 193 -16.66 13.11 7.87
#